data_AF-A0A829Y922-F1
#
_entry.id   AF-A0A829Y922-F1
#
_cell.length_a   1.000
_cell.length_b   1.000
_cell.length_c   1.000
_cell.angle_alpha   90.00
_cell.angle_beta   90.00
_cell.angle_gamma   90.00
#
_symmetry.space_group_name_H-M   'P 1'
#
loop_
_entity.id
_entity.type
_entity.pdbx_description
1 polymer ?
#
loop_
_entity_poly.entity_id
_entity_poly.type
_entity_poly.pdbx_seq_one_letter_code
_entity_poly.pdbx_strand_id
1 'polypeptide(L)'
;MMKQVQKGFTLIELMIVVAIIGILAAIAIPAYQDYTIRAQVTEGATLAGGVKAAMADYYAQRGTWPDVLEGGEGVENSLNFTGAISGNYVESIATTAGTGDIIITYGNNANARITADGEDVLVIYAALNDNQDIVWICGNQTLPAGTEDGVAAGIAETTIIDKYLPRACQQS
;
A
#
# COMPACT_ATOMS: atom_id res chain seq x y z
N MET A 1 5.86 32.65 59.85
CA MET A 1 5.47 32.03 58.56
C MET A 1 6.33 32.63 57.45
N MET A 2 7.29 31.87 56.92
CA MET A 2 8.08 32.32 55.76
C MET A 2 7.25 32.14 54.49
N LYS A 3 6.91 33.25 53.83
CA LYS A 3 6.29 33.25 52.50
C LYS A 3 7.34 32.75 51.50
N GLN A 4 7.14 31.54 50.99
CA GLN A 4 7.90 31.03 49.85
C GLN A 4 7.66 31.97 48.66
N VAL A 5 8.70 32.68 48.23
CA VAL A 5 8.66 33.52 47.03
C VAL A 5 8.57 32.57 45.84
N GLN A 6 7.43 32.55 45.15
CA GLN A 6 7.31 31.78 43.92
C GLN A 6 8.25 32.37 42.87
N LYS A 7 9.29 31.62 42.53
CA LYS A 7 10.15 31.92 41.38
C LYS A 7 9.33 31.66 40.12
N GLY A 8 8.83 32.73 39.49
CA GLY A 8 8.18 32.64 38.19
C GLY A 8 9.18 32.24 37.11
N PHE A 9 8.69 31.56 36.09
CA PHE A 9 9.45 31.21 34.89
C PHE A 9 9.86 32.50 34.15
N THR A 10 11.11 32.60 33.70
CA THR A 10 11.56 33.79 32.98
C THR A 10 11.08 33.74 31.52
N LEU A 11 10.82 34.91 30.93
CA LEU A 11 10.50 35.01 29.49
C LEU A 11 11.64 34.46 28.63
N ILE A 12 12.89 34.57 29.09
CA ILE A 12 14.06 34.04 28.39
C ILE A 12 14.04 32.51 28.39
N GLU A 13 13.75 31.86 29.53
CA GLU A 13 13.61 30.40 29.58
C GLU A 13 12.50 29.93 28.64
N LEU A 14 11.37 30.64 28.59
CA LEU A 14 10.28 30.27 27.70
C LEU A 14 10.63 30.42 26.22
N MET A 15 11.36 31.48 25.86
CA MET A 15 11.84 31.69 24.48
C MET A 15 12.85 30.63 24.03
N ILE A 16 13.76 30.19 24.91
CA ILE A 16 14.71 29.11 24.59
C ILE A 16 13.97 27.79 24.37
N VAL A 17 12.98 27.46 25.20
CA VAL A 17 12.18 26.24 25.04
C VAL A 17 11.44 26.25 23.71
N VAL A 18 10.79 27.36 23.34
CA VAL A 18 10.09 27.48 22.05
C VAL A 18 11.07 27.36 20.88
N ALA A 19 12.27 27.93 20.98
CA ALA A 19 13.30 27.81 19.94
C ALA A 19 13.73 26.36 19.73
N ILE A 20 13.97 25.60 20.81
CA ILE A 20 14.35 24.18 20.73
C ILE A 20 13.21 23.35 20.14
N ILE A 21 11.96 23.55 20.59
CA ILE A 21 10.79 22.86 20.05
C ILE A 21 10.62 23.17 18.56
N GLY A 22 10.85 24.42 18.14
CA GLY A 22 10.79 24.82 16.74
C GLY A 22 11.77 24.04 15.84
N ILE A 23 13.01 23.86 16.29
CA ILE A 23 14.02 23.08 15.55
C ILE A 23 13.62 21.61 15.47
N LEU A 24 13.20 21.01 16.58
CA LEU A 24 12.78 19.60 16.61
C LEU A 24 11.55 19.37 15.72
N ALA A 25 10.57 20.27 15.76
CA ALA A 25 9.37 20.18 14.94
C ALA A 25 9.68 20.24 13.43
N ALA A 26 10.62 21.11 13.02
CA ALA A 26 11.01 21.23 11.60
C ALA A 26 11.56 19.91 11.02
N ILE A 27 12.24 19.09 11.82
CA ILE A 27 12.76 17.78 11.40
C ILE A 27 11.69 16.69 11.56
N ALA A 28 10.93 16.72 12.66
CA ALA A 28 9.99 15.66 13.00
C ALA A 28 8.74 15.65 12.11
N ILE A 29 8.21 16.82 11.74
CA ILE A 29 6.98 16.93 10.94
C ILE A 29 7.09 16.22 9.58
N PRO A 30 8.12 16.48 8.73
CA PRO A 30 8.20 15.81 7.42
C PRO A 30 8.38 14.29 7.55
N ALA A 31 9.15 13.83 8.53
CA ALA A 31 9.33 12.40 8.79
C ALA A 31 8.02 11.73 9.26
N TYR A 32 7.27 12.40 10.14
CA TYR A 32 5.97 11.91 10.61
C TYR A 32 4.94 11.87 9.47
N GLN A 33 4.93 12.87 8.59
CA GLN A 33 4.09 12.85 7.39
C GLN A 33 4.40 11.65 6.51
N ASP A 34 5.67 11.40 6.19
CA ASP A 34 6.07 10.24 5.40
C ASP A 34 5.67 8.91 6.06
N TYR A 35 5.75 8.81 7.40
CA TYR A 35 5.28 7.64 8.14
C TYR A 35 3.75 7.45 8.02
N THR A 36 2.97 8.52 8.21
CA THR A 36 1.52 8.44 8.07
C THR A 36 1.10 8.06 6.66
N ILE A 37 1.79 8.55 5.63
CA ILE A 37 1.52 8.19 4.23
C ILE A 37 1.80 6.70 4.01
N ARG A 38 2.93 6.16 4.49
CA ARG A 38 3.21 4.71 4.42
C ARG A 38 2.15 3.87 5.12
N ALA A 39 1.59 4.37 6.23
CA ALA A 39 0.49 3.70 6.91
C ALA A 39 -0.79 3.66 6.05
N GLN A 40 -1.08 4.74 5.30
CA GLN A 40 -2.19 4.76 4.34
C GLN A 40 -1.99 3.70 3.24
N VAL A 41 -0.78 3.59 2.69
CA VAL A 41 -0.45 2.55 1.70
C VAL A 41 -0.55 1.13 2.30
N THR A 42 -0.20 0.96 3.56
CA THR A 42 -0.30 -0.34 4.25
C THR A 42 -1.76 -0.80 4.43
N GLU A 43 -2.70 0.15 4.58
CA GLU A 43 -4.15 -0.18 4.63
C GLU A 43 -4.59 -0.90 3.35
N GLY A 44 -4.18 -0.39 2.18
CA GLY A 44 -4.50 -1.01 0.91
C GLY A 44 -3.96 -2.43 0.76
N ALA A 45 -2.69 -2.64 1.11
CA ALA A 45 -2.10 -3.98 1.12
C ALA A 45 -2.83 -4.95 2.08
N THR A 46 -3.35 -4.43 3.20
CA THR A 46 -4.13 -5.23 4.16
C THR A 46 -5.51 -5.57 3.61
N LEU A 47 -6.19 -4.59 3.00
CA LEU A 47 -7.50 -4.77 2.37
C LEU A 47 -7.44 -5.79 1.22
N ALA A 48 -6.35 -5.76 0.44
CA ALA A 48 -6.07 -6.73 -0.62
C ALA A 48 -5.89 -8.17 -0.09
N GLY A 49 -5.68 -8.39 1.21
CA GLY A 49 -5.48 -9.73 1.78
C GLY A 49 -6.64 -10.69 1.51
N GLY A 50 -7.89 -10.20 1.52
CA GLY A 50 -9.05 -11.01 1.16
C GLY A 50 -9.07 -11.41 -0.31
N VAL A 51 -8.66 -10.50 -1.20
CA VAL A 51 -8.53 -10.76 -2.64
C VAL A 51 -7.42 -11.79 -2.88
N LYS A 52 -6.24 -11.63 -2.26
CA LYS A 52 -5.14 -12.60 -2.32
C LYS A 52 -5.57 -14.00 -1.92
N ALA A 53 -6.33 -14.13 -0.83
CA ALA A 53 -6.81 -15.42 -0.37
C ALA A 53 -7.79 -16.07 -1.37
N ALA A 54 -8.74 -15.30 -1.90
CA ALA A 54 -9.69 -15.79 -2.89
C ALA A 54 -8.99 -16.23 -4.19
N MET A 55 -8.01 -15.45 -4.67
CA MET A 55 -7.23 -15.79 -5.86
C MET A 55 -6.37 -17.04 -5.65
N ALA A 56 -5.77 -17.19 -4.46
CA ALA A 56 -4.99 -18.36 -4.13
C ALA A 56 -5.83 -19.64 -4.06
N ASP A 57 -7.01 -19.57 -3.43
CA ASP A 57 -7.95 -20.70 -3.38
C ASP A 57 -8.43 -21.09 -4.79
N TYR A 58 -8.72 -20.09 -5.63
CA TYR A 58 -9.13 -20.32 -7.00
C TYR A 58 -8.05 -21.03 -7.83
N TYR A 59 -6.82 -20.53 -7.78
CA TYR A 59 -5.68 -21.13 -8.48
C TYR A 59 -5.41 -22.54 -7.96
N ALA A 60 -5.49 -22.78 -6.64
CA ALA A 60 -5.31 -24.10 -6.05
C ALA A 60 -6.33 -25.14 -6.55
N GLN A 61 -7.57 -24.71 -6.85
CA GLN A 61 -8.62 -25.61 -7.34
C GLN A 61 -8.54 -25.88 -8.85
N ARG A 62 -8.04 -24.93 -9.65
CA ARG A 62 -8.13 -24.96 -11.12
C ARG A 62 -6.79 -25.03 -11.84
N GLY A 63 -5.70 -24.67 -11.16
CA GLY A 63 -4.36 -24.55 -11.74
C GLY A 63 -4.21 -23.38 -12.71
N THR A 64 -5.18 -22.46 -12.75
CA THR A 64 -5.19 -21.29 -13.63
C THR A 64 -5.69 -20.06 -12.88
N TRP A 65 -5.20 -18.88 -13.24
CA TRP A 65 -5.75 -17.63 -12.75
C TRP A 65 -7.15 -17.38 -13.31
N PRO A 66 -8.01 -16.67 -12.56
CA PRO A 66 -9.32 -16.29 -13.05
C PRO A 66 -9.19 -15.27 -14.19
N ASP A 67 -10.04 -15.41 -15.19
CA ASP A 67 -10.32 -14.34 -16.14
C ASP A 67 -11.40 -13.46 -15.50
N VAL A 68 -11.07 -12.23 -15.09
CA VAL A 68 -12.08 -11.32 -14.53
C VAL A 68 -12.56 -10.36 -15.61
N LEU A 69 -13.87 -10.37 -15.85
CA LEU A 69 -14.62 -9.28 -16.47
C LEU A 69 -15.69 -8.85 -15.46
N GLU A 70 -15.78 -7.56 -15.19
CA GLU A 70 -16.94 -6.98 -14.49
C GLU A 70 -18.24 -7.53 -15.10
N GLY A 71 -19.09 -8.16 -14.28
CA GLY A 71 -20.47 -8.48 -14.65
C GLY A 71 -20.70 -9.60 -15.67
N GLY A 72 -19.73 -10.48 -15.92
CA GLY A 72 -19.91 -11.63 -16.82
C GLY A 72 -20.62 -12.81 -16.16
N GLU A 73 -21.94 -12.90 -16.26
CA GLU A 73 -22.65 -14.16 -15.96
C GLU A 73 -22.22 -15.25 -16.96
N GLY A 74 -21.86 -16.44 -16.46
CA GLY A 74 -21.59 -17.63 -17.31
C GLY A 74 -20.15 -17.82 -17.78
N VAL A 75 -19.16 -17.10 -17.22
CA VAL A 75 -17.74 -17.40 -17.47
C VAL A 75 -17.29 -18.49 -16.51
N GLU A 76 -17.01 -19.70 -17.04
CA GLU A 76 -16.57 -20.89 -16.29
C GLU A 76 -15.26 -20.65 -15.50
N ASN A 77 -14.45 -19.66 -15.93
CA ASN A 77 -13.17 -19.30 -15.32
C ASN A 77 -13.17 -17.93 -14.59
N SER A 78 -14.26 -17.54 -13.91
CA SER A 78 -14.37 -16.22 -13.27
C SER A 78 -14.35 -16.24 -11.74
N LEU A 79 -13.69 -15.24 -11.15
CA LEU A 79 -13.87 -14.82 -9.76
C LEU A 79 -14.59 -13.48 -9.73
N ASN A 80 -15.75 -13.43 -9.09
CA ASN A 80 -16.56 -12.22 -9.01
C ASN A 80 -16.47 -11.62 -7.61
N PHE A 81 -15.91 -10.43 -7.51
CA PHE A 81 -16.04 -9.59 -6.32
C PHE A 81 -17.27 -8.70 -6.52
N THR A 82 -18.30 -8.84 -5.67
CA THR A 82 -19.51 -8.02 -5.77
C THR A 82 -19.26 -6.64 -5.16
N GLY A 83 -19.29 -5.61 -6.00
CA GLY A 83 -19.08 -4.23 -5.59
C GLY A 83 -17.60 -3.82 -5.52
N ALA A 84 -17.36 -2.51 -5.49
CA ALA A 84 -16.00 -1.98 -5.35
C ALA A 84 -15.45 -2.29 -3.95
N ILE A 85 -14.30 -2.96 -3.89
CA ILE A 85 -13.54 -3.11 -2.65
C ILE A 85 -12.84 -1.78 -2.40
N SER A 86 -13.29 -1.05 -1.38
CA SER A 86 -12.86 0.32 -1.07
C SER A 86 -12.62 0.48 0.43
N GLY A 87 -11.75 1.42 0.78
CA GLY A 87 -11.33 1.71 2.15
C GLY A 87 -11.29 3.21 2.42
N ASN A 88 -10.67 3.62 3.53
CA ASN A 88 -10.57 5.05 3.84
C ASN A 88 -9.59 5.78 2.91
N TYR A 89 -8.53 5.08 2.49
CA TYR A 89 -7.50 5.59 1.57
C TYR A 89 -7.45 4.86 0.22
N VAL A 90 -8.25 3.81 0.07
CA VAL A 90 -8.29 2.96 -1.13
C VAL A 90 -9.55 3.27 -1.89
N GLU A 91 -9.43 3.77 -3.11
CA GLU A 91 -10.58 4.02 -3.99
C GLU A 91 -11.15 2.70 -4.50
N SER A 92 -10.30 1.84 -5.05
CA SER A 92 -10.69 0.55 -5.60
C SER A 92 -9.57 -0.49 -5.49
N ILE A 93 -9.97 -1.77 -5.53
CA ILE A 93 -9.07 -2.89 -5.78
C ILE A 93 -9.61 -3.65 -6.98
N ALA A 94 -8.76 -3.80 -7.99
CA ALA A 94 -9.03 -4.55 -9.21
C ALA A 94 -8.05 -5.71 -9.35
N THR A 95 -8.35 -6.62 -10.26
CA THR A 95 -7.48 -7.74 -10.60
C THR A 95 -7.26 -7.80 -12.10
N THR A 96 -6.07 -8.19 -12.53
CA THR A 96 -5.77 -8.40 -13.94
C THR A 96 -6.20 -9.81 -14.36
N ALA A 97 -7.00 -9.91 -15.42
CA ALA A 97 -7.45 -11.18 -15.96
C ALA A 97 -6.27 -12.06 -16.41
N GLY A 98 -6.29 -13.33 -16.00
CA GLY A 98 -5.31 -14.34 -16.45
C GLY A 98 -3.93 -14.26 -15.80
N THR A 99 -3.58 -13.20 -15.06
CA THR A 99 -2.24 -13.07 -14.43
C THR A 99 -2.28 -13.21 -12.92
N GLY A 100 -3.41 -12.93 -12.29
CA GLY A 100 -3.54 -13.03 -10.84
C GLY A 100 -3.13 -11.75 -10.08
N ASP A 101 -2.70 -10.72 -10.79
CA ASP A 101 -2.22 -9.48 -10.17
C ASP A 101 -3.35 -8.68 -9.55
N ILE A 102 -3.05 -8.03 -8.44
CA ILE A 102 -3.98 -7.19 -7.69
C ILE A 102 -3.51 -5.74 -7.79
N ILE A 103 -4.38 -4.91 -8.34
CA ILE A 103 -4.15 -3.48 -8.54
C ILE A 103 -4.93 -2.74 -7.46
N ILE A 104 -4.21 -2.01 -6.61
CA ILE A 104 -4.79 -1.19 -5.55
C ILE A 104 -4.65 0.27 -6.00
N THR A 105 -5.79 0.94 -6.19
CA THR A 105 -5.83 2.37 -6.52
C THR A 105 -6.17 3.16 -5.26
N TYR A 106 -5.28 4.08 -4.90
CA TYR A 106 -5.43 4.96 -3.75
C TYR A 106 -6.17 6.22 -4.14
N GLY A 107 -7.04 6.66 -3.24
CA GLY A 107 -7.88 7.82 -3.43
C GLY A 107 -8.63 8.12 -2.14
N ASN A 108 -9.88 8.55 -2.23
CA ASN A 108 -10.68 8.94 -1.06
C ASN A 108 -9.96 9.98 -0.19
N ASN A 109 -9.60 9.63 1.06
CA ASN A 109 -8.90 10.50 1.99
C ASN A 109 -7.37 10.32 1.97
N ALA A 110 -6.82 9.62 0.95
CA ALA A 110 -5.39 9.43 0.81
C ALA A 110 -4.66 10.77 0.69
N ASN A 111 -3.42 10.81 1.17
CA ASN A 111 -2.61 12.02 1.11
C ASN A 111 -2.31 12.36 -0.36
N ALA A 112 -2.39 13.66 -0.71
CA ALA A 112 -2.11 14.12 -2.07
C ALA A 112 -0.72 13.69 -2.61
N ARG A 113 0.25 13.41 -1.74
CA ARG A 113 1.58 12.91 -2.12
C ARG A 113 1.58 11.47 -2.67
N ILE A 114 0.45 10.76 -2.61
CA ILE A 114 0.24 9.42 -3.21
C ILE A 114 -1.04 9.38 -4.05
N THR A 115 -1.53 10.54 -4.51
CA THR A 115 -2.69 10.63 -5.42
C THR A 115 -2.51 11.70 -6.48
N ALA A 116 -1.49 12.57 -6.35
CA ALA A 116 -1.14 13.54 -7.37
C ALA A 116 -0.35 12.86 -8.49
N ASP A 117 -0.42 13.43 -9.68
CA ASP A 117 0.45 13.10 -10.81
C ASP A 117 0.43 11.61 -11.25
N GLY A 118 -0.61 10.85 -10.88
CA GLY A 118 -0.73 9.42 -11.18
C GLY A 118 0.10 8.50 -10.29
N GLU A 119 0.59 8.99 -9.15
CA GLU A 119 1.33 8.20 -8.13
C GLU A 119 0.38 7.47 -7.16
N ASP A 120 -0.71 6.91 -7.69
CA ASP A 120 -1.86 6.41 -6.92
C ASP A 120 -2.03 4.89 -6.97
N VAL A 121 -1.09 4.14 -7.54
CA VAL A 121 -1.23 2.69 -7.71
C VAL A 121 -0.16 1.92 -6.94
N LEU A 122 -0.59 0.92 -6.17
CA LEU A 122 0.25 -0.19 -5.70
C LEU A 122 -0.23 -1.48 -6.34
N VAL A 123 0.70 -2.25 -6.90
CA VAL A 123 0.41 -3.56 -7.45
C VAL A 123 0.99 -4.64 -6.55
N ILE A 124 0.23 -5.71 -6.35
CA ILE A 124 0.71 -6.96 -5.76
C ILE A 124 0.68 -8.00 -6.88
N TYR A 125 1.86 -8.37 -7.35
CA TYR A 125 2.05 -9.34 -8.42
C TYR A 125 1.90 -10.75 -7.90
N ALA A 126 1.27 -11.60 -8.72
CA ALA A 126 1.19 -13.01 -8.49
C ALA A 126 2.18 -13.75 -9.41
N ALA A 127 3.21 -14.32 -8.80
CA ALA A 127 4.19 -15.16 -9.49
C ALA A 127 4.02 -16.62 -9.05
N LEU A 128 4.61 -17.53 -9.82
CA LEU A 128 4.65 -18.95 -9.51
C LEU A 128 6.10 -19.40 -9.42
N ASN A 129 6.46 -20.18 -8.40
CA ASN A 129 7.76 -20.85 -8.37
C ASN A 129 7.77 -22.10 -9.25
N ASP A 130 8.94 -22.75 -9.38
CA ASP A 130 9.10 -24.02 -10.12
C ASP A 130 8.15 -25.15 -9.65
N ASN A 131 7.66 -25.09 -8.41
CA ASN A 131 6.71 -26.06 -7.83
C ASN A 131 5.24 -25.67 -8.07
N GLN A 132 4.97 -24.59 -8.80
CA GLN A 132 3.65 -24.00 -9.01
C GLN A 132 3.00 -23.45 -7.73
N ASP A 133 3.78 -23.17 -6.68
CA ASP A 133 3.31 -22.43 -5.51
C ASP A 133 3.24 -20.93 -5.82
N ILE A 134 2.21 -20.27 -5.30
CA ILE A 134 2.01 -18.84 -5.47
C ILE A 134 3.01 -18.06 -4.62
N VAL A 135 3.72 -17.15 -5.26
CA VAL A 135 4.62 -16.18 -4.65
C VAL A 135 4.06 -14.78 -4.88
N TRP A 136 3.71 -14.10 -3.79
CA TRP A 136 3.19 -12.73 -3.86
C TRP A 136 4.32 -11.73 -3.75
N ILE A 137 4.39 -10.80 -4.69
CA ILE A 137 5.44 -9.79 -4.76
C ILE A 137 4.76 -8.43 -4.68
N CYS A 138 5.17 -7.62 -3.71
CA CYS A 138 4.56 -6.31 -3.51
C CYS A 138 5.37 -5.21 -4.18
N GLY A 139 4.70 -4.30 -4.86
CA GLY A 139 5.32 -3.05 -5.31
C GLY A 139 6.56 -3.29 -6.15
N ASN A 140 7.63 -2.61 -5.79
CA ASN A 140 8.88 -2.65 -6.53
C ASN A 140 9.84 -3.74 -6.03
N GLN A 141 9.36 -4.75 -5.30
CA GLN A 141 10.24 -5.85 -4.90
C GLN A 141 10.77 -6.60 -6.11
N THR A 142 12.06 -6.95 -6.06
CA THR A 142 12.67 -7.80 -7.09
C THR A 142 12.03 -9.18 -7.08
N LEU A 143 11.63 -9.65 -8.27
CA LEU A 143 11.15 -11.01 -8.50
C LEU A 143 12.17 -12.03 -7.94
N PRO A 144 11.77 -12.91 -7.02
CA PRO A 144 12.65 -13.96 -6.50
C PRO A 144 13.21 -14.85 -7.61
N ALA A 145 14.42 -15.38 -7.41
CA ALA A 145 14.99 -16.33 -8.37
C ALA A 145 14.15 -17.62 -8.42
N GLY A 146 13.91 -18.15 -9.62
CA GLY A 146 13.10 -19.37 -9.79
C GLY A 146 11.59 -19.14 -9.67
N THR A 147 11.14 -17.88 -9.79
CA THR A 147 9.73 -17.58 -10.00
C THR A 147 9.52 -17.05 -11.41
N GLU A 148 8.58 -17.65 -12.13
CA GLU A 148 8.08 -17.12 -13.39
C GLU A 148 6.91 -16.20 -13.04
N ASP A 149 7.05 -14.95 -13.46
CA ASP A 149 6.02 -13.95 -13.27
C ASP A 149 4.83 -14.32 -14.17
N GLY A 150 3.60 -14.23 -13.66
CA GLY A 150 2.40 -14.30 -14.51
C GLY A 150 2.29 -13.10 -15.47
N VAL A 151 3.27 -12.21 -15.43
CA VAL A 151 3.31 -10.91 -16.07
C VAL A 151 3.50 -11.06 -17.56
N ALA A 152 2.36 -11.12 -18.25
CA ALA A 152 2.29 -10.68 -19.62
C ALA A 152 2.81 -9.22 -19.69
N ALA A 153 3.67 -8.94 -20.66
CA ALA A 153 4.08 -7.57 -20.98
C ALA A 153 2.83 -6.69 -21.18
N GLY A 154 2.66 -5.64 -20.36
CA GLY A 154 1.56 -4.66 -20.48
C GLY A 154 0.60 -4.51 -19.29
N ILE A 155 0.93 -5.05 -18.11
CA ILE A 155 0.15 -4.83 -16.88
C ILE A 155 0.44 -3.50 -16.20
N ALA A 156 -0.44 -3.10 -15.27
CA ALA A 156 -0.26 -1.92 -14.43
C ALA A 156 1.02 -2.05 -13.57
N GLU A 157 1.77 -0.96 -13.47
CA GLU A 157 2.97 -0.87 -12.63
C GLU A 157 2.64 -0.12 -11.32
N THR A 158 3.42 -0.38 -10.28
CA THR A 158 3.35 0.42 -9.06
C THR A 158 3.85 1.83 -9.35
N THR A 159 2.97 2.81 -9.22
CA THR A 159 3.29 4.22 -9.50
C THR A 159 3.59 5.02 -8.23
N ILE A 160 3.17 4.55 -7.06
CA ILE A 160 3.54 5.17 -5.79
C ILE A 160 5.06 5.16 -5.65
N ILE A 161 5.64 6.33 -5.38
CA ILE A 161 7.09 6.43 -5.20
C ILE A 161 7.58 5.57 -4.04
N ASP A 162 8.76 4.99 -4.22
CA ASP A 162 9.35 4.03 -3.29
C ASP A 162 9.43 4.56 -1.84
N LYS A 163 9.62 5.87 -1.68
CA LYS A 163 9.66 6.53 -0.37
C LYS A 163 8.36 6.35 0.42
N TYR A 164 7.20 6.24 -0.21
CA TYR A 164 5.90 6.06 0.47
C TYR A 164 5.42 4.61 0.51
N LEU A 165 6.14 3.71 -0.15
CA LEU A 165 5.86 2.29 -0.04
C LEU A 165 6.24 1.76 1.36
N PRO A 166 5.50 0.79 1.91
CA PRO A 166 5.96 -0.01 3.04
C PRO A 166 7.27 -0.74 2.69
N ARG A 167 8.11 -1.04 3.68
CA ARG A 167 9.39 -1.74 3.43
C ARG A 167 9.24 -3.05 2.67
N ALA A 168 8.13 -3.76 2.86
CA ALA A 168 7.83 -5.00 2.16
C ALA A 168 7.50 -4.82 0.67
N CYS A 169 7.38 -3.58 0.17
CA CYS A 169 7.02 -3.26 -1.20
C CYS A 169 8.08 -2.36 -1.88
N GLN A 170 9.18 -2.07 -1.19
CA GLN A 170 10.28 -1.24 -1.70
C GLN A 170 11.30 -2.10 -2.45
N GLN A 171 12.07 -1.47 -3.34
CA GLN A 171 13.23 -2.13 -3.95
C GLN A 171 14.23 -2.51 -2.85
N SER A 172 14.60 -3.79 -2.79
CA SER A 172 15.56 -4.36 -1.83
C SER A 172 16.99 -4.31 -2.34
#